data_AF-A0A8J8DAS4-F1
#
_entry.id   AF-A0A8J8DAS4-F1
#
_cell.length_a   1.000
_cell.length_b   1.000
_cell.length_c   1.000
_cell.angle_alpha   90.00
_cell.angle_beta   90.00
_cell.angle_gamma   90.00
#
_symmetry.space_group_name_H-M   'P 1'
#
loop_
_entity.id
_entity.type
_entity.pdbx_description
1 polymer ?
#
loop_
_entity_poly.entity_id
_entity_poly.type
_entity_poly.pdbx_seq_one_letter_code
_entity_poly.pdbx_strand_id
1 'polypeptide(L)'
;MRRLLISLFLGFLLMSSTSVTTALSLWDVIDENETVIDVFIFGSGPKMPCNPFNDSGIYEIQVVYPFNDTHYKIVSYYSNGSIEQEYIPAYPRYNFTIATWDLDRVVGYYQNHIQSPSPCVDPENITRWVILMGGHSIIIRAYPTKYEGVYDEIVCLTPQNPSCRVSGSKPPQKPETSRTEDTTSNGKETCGPALLVGLTLAPLILRWKGHVDEK
;
A
#
# COMPACT_ATOMS: atom_id res chain seq x y z
N MET A 1 24.27 38.59 -16.57
CA MET A 1 23.12 38.29 -15.66
C MET A 1 21.86 37.85 -16.40
N ARG A 2 21.39 38.53 -17.46
CA ARG A 2 20.15 38.18 -18.18
C ARG A 2 20.10 36.73 -18.75
N ARG A 3 21.22 36.22 -19.27
CA ARG A 3 21.31 34.82 -19.78
C ARG A 3 21.25 33.77 -18.66
N LEU A 4 21.83 34.06 -17.49
CA LEU A 4 21.82 33.19 -16.31
C LEU A 4 20.41 33.06 -15.70
N LEU A 5 19.66 34.17 -15.66
CA LEU A 5 18.28 34.17 -15.19
C LEU A 5 17.33 33.38 -16.11
N ILE A 6 17.54 33.45 -17.42
CA ILE A 6 16.76 32.68 -18.40
C ILE A 6 17.04 31.18 -18.24
N SER A 7 18.30 30.78 -18.05
CA SER A 7 18.66 29.38 -17.81
C SER A 7 18.11 28.84 -16.49
N LEU A 8 18.09 29.65 -15.43
CA LEU A 8 17.47 29.30 -14.15
C LEU A 8 15.94 29.15 -14.27
N PHE A 9 15.29 30.06 -14.99
CA PHE A 9 13.85 30.00 -15.24
C PHE A 9 13.45 28.78 -16.10
N LEU A 10 14.26 28.45 -17.11
CA LEU A 10 14.05 27.26 -17.94
C LEU A 10 14.29 25.96 -17.15
N GLY A 11 15.29 25.93 -16.27
CA GLY A 11 15.52 24.81 -15.35
C GLY A 11 14.39 24.61 -14.35
N PHE A 12 13.80 25.71 -13.85
CA PHE A 12 12.64 25.66 -12.95
C PHE A 12 11.38 25.15 -13.67
N LEU A 13 11.15 25.57 -14.92
CA LEU A 13 10.07 25.07 -15.76
C LEU A 13 10.20 23.57 -16.08
N LEU A 14 11.41 23.08 -16.36
CA LEU A 14 11.67 21.66 -16.60
C LEU A 14 11.49 20.79 -15.34
N MET A 15 11.77 21.34 -14.16
CA MET A 15 11.51 20.69 -12.87
C MET A 15 10.01 20.67 -12.50
N SER A 16 9.21 21.61 -13.02
CA SER A 16 7.76 21.65 -12.79
C SER A 16 6.93 20.69 -13.65
N SER A 17 7.54 20.06 -14.67
CA SER A 17 6.85 19.13 -15.58
C SER A 17 7.00 17.64 -15.24
N THR A 18 7.70 17.30 -14.16
CA THR A 18 7.64 15.93 -13.65
C THR A 18 6.32 15.78 -12.92
N SER A 19 5.35 15.11 -13.54
CA SER A 19 4.19 14.58 -12.83
C SER A 19 4.73 13.72 -11.70
N VAL A 20 4.72 14.24 -10.48
CA VAL A 20 5.02 13.45 -9.30
C VAL A 20 3.86 12.48 -9.21
N THR A 21 4.08 11.22 -9.61
CA THR A 21 3.16 10.13 -9.28
C THR A 21 3.22 10.00 -7.76
N THR A 22 2.36 10.76 -7.09
CA THR A 22 2.20 10.66 -5.65
C THR A 22 1.61 9.29 -5.36
N ALA A 23 2.31 8.51 -4.56
CA ALA A 23 1.79 7.25 -4.03
C ALA A 23 0.41 7.50 -3.44
N LEU A 24 -0.59 6.72 -3.85
CA LEU A 24 -1.95 6.85 -3.32
C LEU A 24 -1.99 6.14 -1.97
N SER A 25 -2.45 6.84 -0.93
CA SER A 25 -2.68 6.23 0.40
C SER A 25 -4.17 6.11 0.68
N LEU A 26 -4.58 5.07 1.40
CA LEU A 26 -5.95 4.97 1.90
C LEU A 26 -6.32 6.18 2.76
N TRP A 27 -5.38 6.65 3.58
CA TRP A 27 -5.60 7.74 4.52
C TRP A 27 -5.76 9.10 3.85
N ASP A 28 -5.37 9.22 2.58
CA ASP A 28 -5.54 10.45 1.80
C ASP A 28 -6.96 10.55 1.19
N VAL A 29 -7.72 9.44 1.15
CA VAL A 29 -8.98 9.36 0.40
C VAL A 29 -10.22 9.10 1.25
N ILE A 30 -10.06 8.68 2.51
CA ILE A 30 -11.16 8.37 3.42
C ILE A 30 -10.83 8.73 4.87
N ASP A 31 -11.79 9.33 5.58
CA ASP A 31 -11.73 9.49 7.03
C ASP A 31 -12.08 8.17 7.72
N GLU A 32 -11.32 7.77 8.74
CA GLU A 32 -11.53 6.49 9.44
C GLU A 32 -12.94 6.33 10.04
N ASN A 33 -13.61 7.44 10.35
CA ASN A 33 -14.96 7.46 10.92
C ASN A 33 -16.06 7.60 9.85
N GLU A 34 -15.68 7.73 8.58
CA GLU A 34 -16.63 7.82 7.48
C GLU A 34 -17.37 6.48 7.29
N THR A 35 -18.69 6.57 7.10
CA THR A 35 -19.52 5.38 6.89
C THR A 35 -19.52 4.98 5.43
N VAL A 36 -19.06 3.75 5.16
CA VAL A 36 -18.90 3.17 3.84
C VAL A 36 -19.49 1.76 3.75
N ILE A 37 -19.61 1.24 2.54
CA ILE A 37 -20.14 -0.10 2.24
C ILE A 37 -19.01 -1.09 1.99
N ASP A 38 -18.09 -0.73 1.10
CA ASP A 38 -16.93 -1.53 0.70
C ASP A 38 -15.79 -0.58 0.29
N VAL A 39 -14.55 -1.01 0.52
CA VAL A 39 -13.33 -0.33 0.05
C VAL A 39 -12.51 -1.34 -0.74
N PHE A 40 -12.12 -0.98 -1.95
CA PHE A 40 -11.25 -1.76 -2.81
C PHE A 40 -9.94 -1.03 -3.01
N ILE A 41 -8.82 -1.71 -2.77
CA ILE A 41 -7.49 -1.15 -2.98
C ILE A 41 -6.80 -2.02 -4.01
N PHE A 42 -6.35 -1.42 -5.09
CA PHE A 42 -5.67 -2.10 -6.17
C PHE A 42 -4.23 -1.64 -6.24
N GLY A 43 -3.33 -2.62 -6.18
CA GLY A 43 -1.92 -2.35 -6.31
C GLY A 43 -1.21 -3.32 -7.25
N SER A 44 -0.01 -2.90 -7.63
CA SER A 44 0.85 -3.60 -8.57
C SER A 44 2.31 -3.40 -8.18
N GLY A 45 3.15 -4.34 -8.56
CA GLY A 45 4.57 -4.29 -8.28
C GLY A 45 5.15 -5.70 -8.29
N PRO A 46 6.49 -5.83 -8.42
CA PRO A 46 7.14 -7.13 -8.53
C PRO A 46 6.95 -7.96 -7.26
N LYS A 47 6.59 -7.34 -6.14
CA LYS A 47 6.45 -8.00 -4.83
C LYS A 47 5.23 -7.56 -4.05
N MET A 48 4.88 -8.35 -3.05
CA MET A 48 3.88 -7.94 -2.04
C MET A 48 4.38 -6.76 -1.20
N PRO A 49 3.54 -5.74 -0.93
CA PRO A 49 3.92 -4.56 -0.15
C PRO A 49 4.10 -4.88 1.34
N CYS A 50 4.86 -4.12 2.11
CA CYS A 50 4.93 -4.36 3.57
C CYS A 50 3.68 -3.87 4.30
N ASN A 51 3.05 -2.80 3.82
CA ASN A 51 1.74 -2.34 4.29
C ASN A 51 0.81 -2.16 3.09
N PRO A 52 -0.17 -3.05 2.90
CA PRO A 52 -0.98 -3.03 1.69
C PRO A 52 -1.99 -1.84 1.67
N PHE A 53 -2.16 -1.11 2.78
CA PHE A 53 -3.01 0.09 2.85
C PHE A 53 -2.26 1.41 2.58
N ASN A 54 -0.93 1.37 2.56
CA ASN A 54 -0.07 2.52 2.39
C ASN A 54 1.22 2.11 1.65
N ASP A 55 1.12 1.95 0.33
CA ASP A 55 2.21 1.49 -0.52
C ASP A 55 2.27 2.28 -1.83
N SER A 56 3.47 2.52 -2.34
CA SER A 56 3.67 3.24 -3.61
C SER A 56 3.14 2.50 -4.84
N GLY A 57 2.92 1.20 -4.75
CA GLY A 57 2.35 0.37 -5.80
C GLY A 57 0.83 0.46 -5.91
N ILE A 58 0.14 1.17 -5.00
CA ILE A 58 -1.30 1.43 -5.10
C ILE A 58 -1.55 2.36 -6.29
N TYR A 59 -2.32 1.88 -7.26
CA TYR A 59 -2.66 2.66 -8.45
C TYR A 59 -4.11 3.14 -8.46
N GLU A 60 -4.99 2.51 -7.68
CA GLU A 60 -6.41 2.84 -7.59
C GLU A 60 -6.98 2.46 -6.21
N ILE A 61 -7.82 3.34 -5.65
CA ILE A 61 -8.68 3.04 -4.49
C ILE A 61 -10.11 3.35 -4.88
N GLN A 62 -11.02 2.39 -4.70
CA GLN A 62 -12.45 2.60 -4.87
C GLN A 62 -13.14 2.56 -3.51
N VAL A 63 -13.95 3.57 -3.21
CA VAL A 63 -14.77 3.62 -2.00
C VAL A 63 -16.24 3.61 -2.40
N VAL A 64 -17.00 2.68 -1.84
CA VAL A 64 -18.43 2.55 -2.06
C VAL A 64 -19.16 3.19 -0.87
N TYR A 65 -19.89 4.26 -1.14
CA TYR A 65 -20.67 4.99 -0.14
C TYR A 65 -22.16 4.66 -0.21
N PRO A 66 -22.87 4.67 0.93
CA PRO A 66 -24.32 4.76 0.90
C PRO A 66 -24.73 6.06 0.18
N PHE A 67 -25.71 5.99 -0.71
CA PHE A 67 -26.21 7.17 -1.43
C PHE A 67 -27.72 7.36 -1.26
N ASN A 68 -28.52 6.36 -1.59
CA ASN A 68 -29.95 6.32 -1.31
C ASN A 68 -30.44 4.85 -1.21
N ASP A 69 -31.74 4.66 -1.02
CA ASP A 69 -32.34 3.33 -0.82
C ASP A 69 -32.20 2.37 -2.02
N THR A 70 -31.87 2.90 -3.21
CA THR A 70 -31.82 2.14 -4.46
C THR A 70 -30.43 2.05 -5.07
N HIS A 71 -29.49 2.92 -4.66
CA HIS A 71 -28.16 3.03 -5.26
C HIS A 71 -27.07 3.27 -4.23
N TYR A 72 -25.89 2.77 -4.54
CA TYR A 72 -24.63 3.16 -3.92
C TYR A 72 -23.86 4.11 -4.84
N LYS A 73 -23.02 4.95 -4.25
CA LYS A 73 -22.08 5.82 -4.97
C LYS A 73 -20.68 5.23 -4.87
N ILE A 74 -20.05 4.95 -5.99
CA ILE A 74 -18.65 4.55 -6.07
C ILE A 74 -17.83 5.80 -6.38
N VAL A 75 -16.75 6.01 -5.63
CA VAL A 75 -15.72 7.01 -5.95
C VAL A 75 -14.40 6.28 -6.16
N SER A 76 -13.83 6.43 -7.35
CA SER A 76 -12.54 5.84 -7.73
C SER A 76 -11.47 6.92 -7.73
N TYR A 77 -10.42 6.73 -6.95
CA TYR A 77 -9.25 7.60 -6.86
C TYR A 77 -8.07 6.92 -7.55
N TYR A 78 -7.42 7.62 -8.48
CA TYR A 78 -6.31 7.07 -9.25
C TYR A 78 -4.98 7.74 -8.90
N SER A 79 -3.89 7.00 -8.99
CA SER A 79 -2.52 7.48 -8.73
C SER A 79 -2.06 8.62 -9.65
N ASN A 80 -2.70 8.83 -10.80
CA ASN A 80 -2.48 9.99 -11.68
C ASN A 80 -3.22 11.26 -11.20
N GLY A 81 -3.94 11.18 -10.08
CA GLY A 81 -4.75 12.26 -9.50
C GLY A 81 -6.16 12.38 -10.06
N SER A 82 -6.58 11.55 -11.02
CA SER A 82 -7.96 11.56 -11.51
C SER A 82 -8.93 10.96 -10.49
N ILE A 83 -10.15 11.48 -10.47
CA ILE A 83 -11.24 11.01 -9.63
C ILE A 83 -12.45 10.75 -10.52
N GLU A 84 -13.02 9.55 -10.42
CA GLU A 84 -14.23 9.15 -11.14
C GLU A 84 -15.35 8.81 -10.16
N GLN A 85 -16.59 8.95 -10.62
CA GLN A 85 -17.78 8.65 -9.82
C GLN A 85 -18.79 7.88 -10.64
N GLU A 86 -19.36 6.84 -10.04
CA GLU A 86 -20.41 6.01 -10.61
C GLU A 86 -21.53 5.75 -9.58
N TYR A 87 -22.74 5.50 -10.05
CA TYR A 87 -23.86 5.08 -9.22
C TYR A 87 -24.33 3.70 -9.66
N ILE A 88 -24.32 2.75 -8.74
CA ILE A 88 -24.71 1.36 -9.02
C ILE A 88 -25.93 0.97 -8.19
N PRO A 89 -26.78 0.03 -8.66
CA PRO A 89 -27.88 -0.50 -7.87
C PRO A 89 -27.39 -1.02 -6.52
N ALA A 90 -28.13 -0.69 -5.45
CA ALA A 90 -27.84 -1.19 -4.12
C ALA A 90 -28.08 -2.71 -4.06
N TYR A 91 -27.16 -3.40 -3.39
CA TYR A 91 -27.24 -4.84 -3.12
C TYR A 91 -26.97 -5.08 -1.63
N PRO A 92 -27.48 -6.17 -1.03
CA PRO A 92 -27.41 -6.38 0.42
C PRO A 92 -25.96 -6.39 0.94
N ARG A 93 -25.55 -5.27 1.53
CA ARG A 93 -24.26 -5.07 2.20
C ARG A 93 -24.46 -4.31 3.51
N TYR A 94 -23.42 -4.35 4.35
CA TYR A 94 -23.43 -3.75 5.67
C TYR A 94 -22.55 -2.52 5.68
N ASN A 95 -23.09 -1.43 6.19
CA ASN A 95 -22.33 -0.22 6.45
C ASN A 95 -21.27 -0.50 7.53
N PHE A 96 -20.11 0.11 7.40
CA PHE A 96 -19.06 0.09 8.40
C PHE A 96 -18.22 1.36 8.35
N THR A 97 -17.36 1.55 9.34
CA THR A 97 -16.30 2.57 9.34
C THR A 97 -14.96 1.87 9.45
N ILE A 98 -13.90 2.43 8.86
CA ILE A 98 -12.57 1.82 8.91
C ILE A 98 -12.09 1.68 10.36
N ALA A 99 -12.39 2.67 11.21
CA ALA A 99 -12.04 2.67 12.63
C ALA A 99 -12.57 1.45 13.43
N THR A 100 -13.58 0.73 12.92
CA THR A 100 -14.04 -0.51 13.58
C THR A 100 -13.07 -1.68 13.45
N TRP A 101 -12.16 -1.63 12.47
CA TRP A 101 -11.17 -2.67 12.23
C TRP A 101 -9.88 -2.41 13.01
N ASP A 102 -9.39 -3.43 13.69
CA ASP A 102 -8.02 -3.49 14.20
C ASP A 102 -7.05 -3.79 13.05
N LEU A 103 -6.72 -2.75 12.27
CA LEU A 103 -5.87 -2.86 11.10
C LEU A 103 -4.41 -3.18 11.43
N ASP A 104 -3.91 -2.76 12.59
CA ASP A 104 -2.56 -3.10 13.04
C ASP A 104 -2.39 -4.61 13.17
N ARG A 105 -3.40 -5.29 13.72
CA ARG A 105 -3.39 -6.74 13.81
C ARG A 105 -3.53 -7.44 12.46
N VAL A 106 -4.34 -6.91 11.56
CA VAL A 106 -4.46 -7.42 10.17
C VAL A 106 -3.11 -7.31 9.47
N VAL A 107 -2.47 -6.13 9.54
CA VAL A 107 -1.14 -5.88 8.96
C VAL A 107 -0.09 -6.79 9.61
N GLY A 108 -0.11 -6.97 10.92
CA GLY A 108 0.81 -7.87 11.62
C GLY A 108 0.70 -9.32 11.16
N TYR A 109 -0.53 -9.85 11.01
CA TYR A 109 -0.73 -11.19 10.46
C TYR A 109 -0.22 -11.29 9.01
N TYR A 110 -0.59 -10.32 8.18
CA TYR A 110 -0.17 -10.24 6.79
C TYR A 110 1.36 -10.21 6.64
N GLN A 111 2.05 -9.37 7.43
CA GLN A 111 3.51 -9.24 7.41
C GLN A 111 4.21 -10.55 7.81
N ASN A 112 3.70 -11.24 8.83
CA ASN A 112 4.22 -12.55 9.20
C ASN A 112 4.06 -13.57 8.07
N HIS A 113 2.95 -13.52 7.33
CA HIS A 113 2.69 -14.42 6.23
C HIS A 113 3.62 -14.19 5.03
N ILE A 114 3.82 -12.95 4.60
CA ILE A 114 4.72 -12.65 3.46
C ILE A 114 6.20 -12.94 3.78
N GLN A 115 6.59 -12.92 5.06
CA GLN A 115 7.93 -13.32 5.50
C GLN A 115 8.14 -14.84 5.47
N SER A 116 7.06 -15.62 5.51
CA SER A 116 7.06 -17.08 5.42
C SER A 116 6.35 -17.52 4.13
N PRO A 117 7.01 -17.39 2.96
CA PRO A 117 6.38 -17.51 1.66
C PRO A 117 5.52 -18.78 1.52
N SER A 118 4.30 -18.59 1.03
CA SER A 118 3.34 -19.66 0.74
C SER A 118 3.84 -20.49 -0.44
N PRO A 119 3.64 -21.82 -0.46
CA PRO A 119 3.96 -22.65 -1.62
C PRO A 119 3.09 -22.31 -2.85
N CYS A 120 1.99 -21.57 -2.66
CA CYS A 120 1.09 -21.19 -3.74
C CYS A 120 1.62 -20.01 -4.55
N VAL A 121 2.35 -19.08 -3.92
CA VAL A 121 2.73 -17.80 -4.53
C VAL A 121 4.12 -17.38 -4.04
N ASP A 122 5.00 -17.11 -5.00
CA ASP A 122 6.27 -16.45 -4.74
C ASP A 122 6.04 -14.94 -4.54
N PRO A 123 6.34 -14.40 -3.35
CA PRO A 123 6.10 -12.99 -3.02
C PRO A 123 6.96 -12.03 -3.84
N GLU A 124 7.99 -12.50 -4.57
CA GLU A 124 8.84 -11.69 -5.46
C GLU A 124 8.42 -11.77 -6.94
N ASN A 125 7.35 -12.51 -7.25
CA ASN A 125 6.84 -12.67 -8.61
C ASN A 125 5.34 -12.33 -8.71
N ILE A 126 4.92 -11.28 -8.02
CA ILE A 126 3.56 -10.73 -8.07
C ILE A 126 3.46 -9.74 -9.23
N THR A 127 2.31 -9.70 -9.90
CA THR A 127 1.98 -8.61 -10.85
C THR A 127 0.96 -7.65 -10.27
N ARG A 128 0.03 -8.19 -9.50
CA ARG A 128 -1.11 -7.46 -8.96
C ARG A 128 -1.49 -8.01 -7.59
N TRP A 129 -1.96 -7.13 -6.75
CA TRP A 129 -2.62 -7.48 -5.50
C TRP A 129 -3.86 -6.62 -5.31
N VAL A 130 -4.83 -7.14 -4.57
CA VAL A 130 -6.11 -6.48 -4.31
C VAL A 130 -6.48 -6.65 -2.86
N ILE A 131 -7.00 -5.59 -2.25
CA ILE A 131 -7.67 -5.65 -0.96
C ILE A 131 -9.15 -5.37 -1.16
N LEU A 132 -9.99 -6.20 -0.56
CA LEU A 132 -11.42 -5.98 -0.43
C LEU A 132 -11.73 -5.87 1.06
N MET A 133 -12.12 -4.68 1.49
CA MET A 133 -12.50 -4.40 2.87
C MET A 133 -13.99 -4.11 2.93
N GLY A 134 -14.70 -4.83 3.78
CA GLY A 134 -16.11 -4.60 4.11
C GLY A 134 -16.35 -4.71 5.61
N GLY A 135 -17.61 -4.56 6.04
CA GLY A 135 -17.96 -4.57 7.46
C GLY A 135 -17.70 -5.88 8.22
N HIS A 136 -17.49 -7.00 7.51
CA HIS A 136 -17.31 -8.31 8.14
C HIS A 136 -16.01 -9.03 7.76
N SER A 137 -15.37 -8.61 6.68
CA SER A 137 -14.14 -9.24 6.21
C SER A 137 -13.19 -8.24 5.58
N ILE A 138 -11.89 -8.47 5.78
CA ILE A 138 -10.82 -7.96 4.92
C ILE A 138 -10.23 -9.14 4.17
N ILE A 139 -10.14 -9.02 2.86
CA ILE A 139 -9.56 -10.02 1.98
C ILE A 139 -8.37 -9.37 1.26
N ILE A 140 -7.18 -9.93 1.44
CA ILE A 140 -5.96 -9.51 0.75
C ILE A 140 -5.59 -10.62 -0.21
N ARG A 141 -5.56 -10.33 -1.51
CA ARG A 141 -5.30 -11.32 -2.55
C ARG A 141 -4.08 -10.94 -3.38
N ALA A 142 -3.18 -11.91 -3.56
CA ALA A 142 -1.95 -11.77 -4.33
C ALA A 142 -2.02 -12.62 -5.61
N TYR A 143 -1.73 -12.00 -6.76
CA TYR A 143 -1.76 -12.66 -8.06
C TYR A 143 -0.32 -12.82 -8.61
N PRO A 144 0.19 -14.06 -8.76
CA PRO A 144 1.49 -14.33 -9.32
C PRO A 144 1.51 -14.13 -10.85
N THR A 145 2.66 -13.72 -11.36
CA THR A 145 2.92 -13.50 -12.80
C THR A 145 2.74 -14.76 -13.65
N LYS A 146 3.16 -15.90 -13.09
CA LYS A 146 3.42 -17.13 -13.87
C LYS A 146 2.20 -18.05 -14.00
N TYR A 147 1.20 -17.88 -13.14
CA TYR A 147 0.08 -18.82 -13.04
C TYR A 147 -1.25 -18.07 -12.92
N GLU A 148 -1.94 -17.94 -14.06
CA GLU A 148 -3.26 -17.34 -14.09
C GLU A 148 -4.25 -18.15 -13.22
N GLY A 149 -5.03 -17.45 -12.40
CA GLY A 149 -6.01 -18.07 -11.49
C GLY A 149 -5.42 -18.72 -10.23
N VAL A 150 -4.09 -18.77 -10.10
CA VAL A 150 -3.42 -19.08 -8.82
C VAL A 150 -3.36 -17.81 -8.00
N TYR A 151 -3.69 -17.90 -6.71
CA TYR A 151 -3.57 -16.77 -5.81
C TYR A 151 -3.43 -17.24 -4.38
N ASP A 152 -2.79 -16.40 -3.58
CA ASP A 152 -2.83 -16.50 -2.14
C ASP A 152 -3.80 -15.46 -1.62
N GLU A 153 -4.62 -15.84 -0.65
CA GLU A 153 -5.68 -15.03 -0.10
C GLU A 153 -5.62 -15.07 1.42
N ILE A 154 -5.37 -13.92 2.03
CA ILE A 154 -5.54 -13.76 3.46
C ILE A 154 -6.95 -13.24 3.70
N VAL A 155 -7.73 -14.01 4.45
CA VAL A 155 -9.08 -13.63 4.86
C VAL A 155 -9.07 -13.37 6.35
N CYS A 156 -9.30 -12.12 6.74
CA CYS A 156 -9.51 -11.69 8.11
C CYS A 156 -11.01 -11.47 8.34
N LEU A 157 -11.54 -12.09 9.39
CA LEU A 157 -12.93 -11.96 9.81
C LEU A 157 -12.99 -11.24 11.15
N THR A 158 -14.13 -10.60 11.44
CA THR A 158 -14.43 -9.87 12.69
C THR A 158 -13.59 -8.59 12.89
N PRO A 159 -14.19 -7.38 12.91
CA PRO A 159 -13.44 -6.13 12.91
C PRO A 159 -12.56 -5.88 14.15
N GLN A 160 -13.09 -6.03 15.37
CA GLN A 160 -12.37 -5.63 16.60
C GLN A 160 -11.35 -6.66 17.12
N ASN A 161 -11.43 -7.90 16.66
CA ASN A 161 -10.54 -9.00 17.08
C ASN A 161 -10.25 -9.91 15.89
N PRO A 162 -9.59 -9.40 14.83
CA PRO A 162 -9.53 -10.07 13.55
C PRO A 162 -8.87 -11.44 13.66
N SER A 163 -9.61 -12.45 13.20
CA SER A 163 -9.12 -13.80 13.00
C SER A 163 -8.78 -13.96 11.53
N CYS A 164 -7.49 -14.01 11.23
CA CYS A 164 -6.98 -14.14 9.87
C CYS A 164 -6.58 -15.58 9.56
N ARG A 165 -6.77 -15.99 8.31
CA ARG A 165 -6.30 -17.26 7.79
C ARG A 165 -5.87 -17.14 6.34
N VAL A 166 -5.01 -18.05 5.92
CA VAL A 166 -4.62 -18.20 4.53
C VAL A 166 -5.57 -19.16 3.84
N SER A 167 -5.98 -18.81 2.63
CA SER A 167 -6.76 -19.58 1.68
C SER A 167 -6.12 -19.36 0.30
N GLY A 168 -6.26 -20.28 -0.64
CA GLY A 168 -5.66 -20.07 -1.96
C GLY A 168 -5.94 -21.18 -2.94
N SER A 169 -5.71 -20.88 -4.21
CA SER A 169 -5.73 -21.86 -5.29
C SER A 169 -4.32 -22.40 -5.51
N LYS A 170 -4.18 -23.73 -5.62
CA LYS A 170 -2.88 -24.37 -5.83
C LYS A 170 -2.45 -24.22 -7.29
N PRO A 171 -1.14 -24.02 -7.57
CA PRO A 171 -0.63 -24.13 -8.92
C PRO A 171 -0.86 -25.55 -9.47
N PRO A 172 -1.07 -25.69 -10.78
CA PRO A 172 -1.15 -27.01 -11.41
C PRO A 172 0.17 -27.77 -11.17
N GLN A 173 0.09 -28.93 -10.53
CA GLN A 173 1.26 -29.79 -10.28
C GLN A 173 1.87 -30.24 -11.61
N LYS A 174 3.08 -29.76 -11.92
CA LYS A 174 3.96 -30.36 -12.93
C LYS A 174 4.81 -31.43 -12.23
N PRO A 175 5.09 -32.61 -12.84
CA PRO A 175 5.90 -33.65 -12.19
C PRO A 175 7.23 -33.09 -11.69
N GLU A 176 7.57 -33.40 -10.44
CA GLU A 176 8.81 -32.97 -9.80
C GLU A 176 10.00 -33.34 -10.68
N THR A 177 10.70 -32.32 -11.17
CA THR A 177 12.07 -32.49 -11.65
C THR A 177 12.96 -31.78 -10.66
N SER A 178 13.65 -32.57 -9.84
CA SER A 178 14.60 -32.12 -8.83
C SER A 178 15.66 -31.24 -9.49
N ARG A 179 15.85 -30.01 -9.00
CA ARG A 179 16.97 -29.16 -9.40
C ARG A 179 17.52 -28.40 -8.20
N THR A 180 18.83 -28.59 -8.04
CA THR A 180 19.70 -28.15 -6.96
C THR A 180 19.71 -26.63 -6.76
N GLU A 181 19.88 -26.25 -5.49
CA GLU A 181 20.09 -24.89 -4.98
C GLU A 181 21.31 -24.23 -5.65
N ASP A 182 21.11 -22.98 -6.10
CA ASP A 182 22.20 -22.01 -6.23
C ASP A 182 21.89 -20.84 -5.28
N THR A 183 22.77 -20.65 -4.31
CA THR A 183 22.80 -19.50 -3.41
C THR A 183 23.52 -18.35 -4.13
N THR A 184 23.09 -17.09 -4.00
CA THR A 184 23.83 -15.96 -3.34
C THR A 184 23.20 -14.57 -3.64
N SER A 185 23.08 -13.76 -2.57
CA SER A 185 23.09 -12.28 -2.44
C SER A 185 21.83 -11.47 -2.81
N ASN A 186 20.92 -11.18 -1.86
CA ASN A 186 20.95 -10.11 -0.82
C ASN A 186 20.67 -8.68 -1.31
N GLY A 187 19.39 -8.31 -1.17
CA GLY A 187 18.89 -6.95 -0.94
C GLY A 187 17.59 -7.05 -0.12
N LYS A 188 17.69 -7.48 1.13
CA LYS A 188 16.53 -7.77 1.99
C LYS A 188 15.89 -6.46 2.46
N GLU A 189 14.81 -6.03 1.79
CA GLU A 189 13.86 -5.11 2.40
C GLU A 189 13.11 -5.86 3.49
N THR A 190 13.51 -5.65 4.74
CA THR A 190 12.82 -6.19 5.90
C THR A 190 11.56 -5.38 6.16
N CYS A 191 10.38 -6.04 6.12
CA CYS A 191 9.15 -5.51 6.71
C CYS A 191 9.29 -5.55 8.25
N GLY A 192 10.18 -4.71 8.80
CA GLY A 192 10.40 -4.56 10.24
C GLY A 192 9.69 -3.32 10.79
N PRO A 193 9.50 -3.23 12.12
CA PRO A 193 8.88 -2.06 12.74
C PRO A 193 9.75 -0.82 12.48
N ALA A 194 9.15 0.18 11.81
CA ALA A 194 9.81 1.44 11.47
C ALA A 194 10.16 2.21 12.75
N LEU A 195 11.44 2.25 13.09
CA LEU A 195 11.97 3.08 14.17
C LEU A 195 12.38 4.43 13.55
N LEU A 196 11.56 5.45 13.83
CA LEU A 196 11.82 6.90 13.76
C LEU A 196 13.24 7.30 13.29
N VAL A 197 13.39 7.68 12.02
CA VAL A 197 14.49 8.56 11.58
C VAL A 197 13.94 9.96 11.45
N GLY A 198 13.69 10.56 12.61
CA GLY A 198 13.31 11.96 12.74
C GLY A 198 13.96 12.52 13.99
N LEU A 199 15.25 12.86 13.91
CA LEU A 199 15.99 13.81 14.76
C LEU A 199 17.52 13.56 14.64
N THR A 200 18.20 14.30 13.77
CA THR A 200 19.50 14.96 14.08
C THR A 200 19.90 15.87 12.91
N LEU A 201 19.33 17.07 12.88
CA LEU A 201 20.00 18.25 12.34
C LEU A 201 19.84 19.36 13.38
N ALA A 202 20.53 19.16 14.51
CA ALA A 202 20.82 20.27 15.40
C ALA A 202 21.78 21.21 14.65
N PRO A 203 21.46 22.49 14.44
CA PRO A 203 22.43 23.42 13.88
C PRO A 203 23.53 23.64 14.92
N LEU A 204 24.76 23.32 14.52
CA LEU A 204 26.00 23.71 15.18
C LEU A 204 26.01 25.23 15.38
N ILE A 205 25.60 25.69 16.56
CA ILE A 205 25.86 27.02 17.09
C ILE A 205 26.48 26.83 18.47
N LEU A 206 27.58 27.55 18.74
CA LEU A 206 28.50 27.52 19.89
C LEU A 206 29.81 26.77 19.53
N ARG A 207 31.00 27.37 19.43
CA ARG A 207 31.58 28.58 20.05
C ARG A 207 32.77 29.02 19.19
N TRP A 208 32.84 30.30 18.84
CA TRP A 208 34.10 31.04 18.88
C TRP A 208 33.84 32.29 19.72
N LYS A 209 34.13 32.15 21.01
CA LYS A 209 34.12 33.25 21.98
C LYS A 209 35.51 33.88 21.91
N GLY A 210 35.51 35.20 21.75
CA GLY A 210 36.70 36.02 21.56
C GLY A 210 37.74 35.85 22.66
N HIS A 211 38.98 36.02 22.23
CA HIS A 211 40.15 36.17 23.08
C HIS A 211 40.32 37.67 23.41
N VAL A 212 40.08 37.98 24.68
CA VAL A 212 40.29 39.23 25.43
C VAL A 212 40.54 38.67 26.85
N ASP A 213 41.64 38.86 27.58
CA ASP A 213 42.67 39.91 27.62
C ASP A 213 43.94 39.42 28.37
N GLU A 214 44.94 40.31 28.42
CA GLU A 214 45.98 40.54 29.45
C GLU A 214 47.32 39.78 29.40
N LYS A 215 48.36 40.47 28.90
CA LYS A 215 49.38 41.09 29.76
C LYS A 215 50.10 42.26 29.07
#